data_AF-A0A948SSE4-F1
#
_entry.id   AF-A0A948SSE4-F1
#
_cell.length_a   1.000
_cell.length_b   1.000
_cell.length_c   1.000
_cell.angle_alpha   90.00
_cell.angle_beta   90.00
_cell.angle_gamma   90.00
#
_symmetry.space_group_name_H-M   'P 1'
#
loop_
_entity.id
_entity.type
_entity.pdbx_description
1 polymer ?
#
loop_
_entity_poly.entity_id
_entity_poly.type
_entity_poly.pdbx_seq_one_letter_code
_entity_poly.pdbx_strand_id
1 'polypeptide(L)'
;MSRPPYQPHIDGLRAFAVLAVLVFHLDRTVLPGGFVGVDVFFVISGYLITSIVAHEKESGAFSLARFYQRRVARILPAAFVVIAATLVATWLSFTVTDSSSTGAGAVAAVLSMANVKFAMQGDYFKMSPDAQPLLHYWSLSLEEQFYLFFPSWSAVRGASLTLAPG
;
A
#
# COMPACT_ATOMS: atom_id res chain seq x y z
N MET A 1 20.15 -19.87 -8.30
CA MET A 1 18.97 -18.98 -8.31
C MET A 1 18.44 -18.90 -6.88
N SER A 2 18.87 -17.95 -6.08
CA SER A 2 18.36 -17.81 -4.71
C SER A 2 17.71 -16.45 -4.61
N ARG A 3 16.41 -16.40 -4.33
CA ARG A 3 15.81 -15.22 -3.70
C ARG A 3 16.34 -15.12 -2.27
N PRO A 4 16.29 -13.94 -1.63
CA PRO A 4 16.45 -13.90 -0.19
C PRO A 4 15.44 -14.86 0.45
N PRO A 5 15.84 -15.64 1.47
CA PRO A 5 14.94 -16.56 2.17
C PRO A 5 13.68 -15.84 2.64
N TYR A 6 12.53 -16.52 2.60
CA TYR A 6 11.30 -15.97 3.16
C TYR A 6 11.51 -15.60 4.64
N GLN A 7 11.15 -14.37 5.01
CA GLN A 7 11.36 -13.83 6.36
C GLN A 7 10.02 -13.66 7.09
N PRO A 8 9.51 -14.72 7.74
CA PRO A 8 8.18 -14.69 8.38
C PRO A 8 8.06 -13.62 9.48
N HIS A 9 9.17 -13.29 10.15
CA HIS A 9 9.19 -12.26 11.19
C HIS A 9 8.92 -10.85 10.63
N ILE A 10 9.38 -10.56 9.41
CA ILE A 10 9.11 -9.27 8.73
C ILE A 10 7.63 -9.15 8.37
N ASP A 11 7.03 -10.23 7.87
CA ASP A 11 5.58 -10.24 7.60
C ASP A 11 4.77 -10.14 8.88
N GLY A 12 5.21 -10.79 9.97
CA GLY A 12 4.60 -10.65 11.29
C GLY A 12 4.64 -9.21 11.81
N LEU A 13 5.75 -8.49 11.62
CA LEU A 13 5.88 -7.10 12.01
C LEU A 13 4.97 -6.19 11.18
N ARG A 14 4.85 -6.44 9.87
CA ARG A 14 3.89 -5.74 9.00
C ARG A 14 2.45 -6.00 9.42
N ALA A 15 2.11 -7.24 9.75
CA ALA A 15 0.78 -7.59 10.24
C ALA A 15 0.47 -6.88 11.57
N PHE A 16 1.42 -6.85 12.50
CA PHE A 16 1.27 -6.12 13.76
C PHE A 16 1.05 -4.62 13.53
N ALA A 17 1.80 -4.01 12.61
CA ALA A 17 1.64 -2.60 12.25
C ALA A 17 0.23 -2.30 11.69
N VAL A 18 -0.29 -3.18 10.81
CA VAL A 18 -1.65 -3.07 10.28
C VAL A 18 -2.71 -3.23 11.39
N LEU A 19 -2.51 -4.17 12.31
CA LEU A 19 -3.42 -4.37 13.45
C LEU A 19 -3.47 -3.14 14.36
N ALA A 20 -2.33 -2.50 14.63
CA ALA A 20 -2.29 -1.27 15.42
C ALA A 20 -3.12 -0.15 14.75
N VAL A 21 -3.02 -0.01 13.42
CA VAL A 21 -3.82 0.95 12.65
C VAL A 21 -5.30 0.59 12.71
N LEU A 22 -5.65 -0.70 12.58
CA LEU A 22 -7.04 -1.16 12.66
C LEU A 22 -7.65 -0.83 14.02
N VAL A 23 -6.97 -1.16 15.12
CA VAL A 23 -7.43 -0.85 16.49
C VAL A 23 -7.62 0.64 16.68
N PHE A 24 -6.68 1.47 16.20
CA PHE A 24 -6.80 2.93 16.25
C PHE A 24 -8.05 3.46 15.53
N HIS A 25 -8.45 2.85 14.41
CA HIS A 25 -9.66 3.25 13.68
C HIS A 25 -10.95 2.74 14.33
N LEU A 26 -10.91 1.61 15.03
CA LEU A 26 -12.05 1.08 15.78
C LEU A 26 -12.32 1.90 17.04
N ASP A 27 -11.29 2.17 17.83
CA ASP A 27 -11.36 3.00 19.02
C ASP A 27 -10.01 3.68 19.29
N ARG A 28 -9.98 5.00 19.09
CA ARG A 28 -8.79 5.82 19.30
C ARG A 28 -8.33 5.86 20.76
N THR A 29 -9.21 5.56 21.72
CA THR A 29 -8.87 5.57 23.15
C THR A 29 -8.11 4.31 23.59
N VAL A 30 -8.33 3.19 22.90
CA VAL A 30 -7.66 1.91 23.19
C VAL A 30 -6.19 1.94 22.80
N LEU A 31 -5.87 2.51 21.64
CA LEU A 31 -4.50 2.65 21.17
C LEU A 31 -4.27 4.01 20.49
N PRO A 32 -4.14 5.12 21.25
CA PRO A 32 -4.06 6.48 20.71
C PRO A 32 -2.90 6.69 19.72
N GLY A 33 -1.82 5.93 19.86
CA GLY A 33 -0.65 5.96 18.98
C GLY A 33 -0.69 4.97 17.82
N GLY A 34 -1.78 4.23 17.61
CA GLY A 34 -1.82 3.14 16.62
C GLY A 34 -1.66 3.61 15.17
N PHE A 35 -1.87 4.90 14.89
CA PHE A 35 -1.58 5.50 13.57
C PHE A 35 -0.10 5.39 13.16
N VAL A 36 0.84 5.31 14.11
CA VAL A 36 2.27 5.10 13.85
C VAL A 36 2.53 3.76 13.12
N GLY A 37 1.59 2.82 13.21
CA GLY A 37 1.64 1.58 12.45
C GLY A 37 1.72 1.80 10.93
N VAL A 38 1.18 2.90 10.39
CA VAL A 38 1.32 3.21 8.96
C VAL A 38 2.78 3.47 8.60
N ASP A 39 3.48 4.29 9.39
CA ASP A 39 4.89 4.63 9.14
C ASP A 39 5.77 3.39 9.25
N VAL A 40 5.55 2.58 10.29
CA VAL A 40 6.27 1.31 10.49
C VAL A 40 6.05 0.37 9.30
N PHE A 41 4.79 0.22 8.84
CA PHE A 41 4.48 -0.62 7.70
C PHE A 41 5.22 -0.16 6.43
N PHE A 42 5.22 1.16 6.14
CA PHE A 42 5.92 1.70 4.98
C PHE A 42 7.43 1.54 5.05
N VAL A 43 8.05 1.77 6.22
CA VAL A 43 9.50 1.57 6.39
C VAL A 43 9.86 0.11 6.11
N ILE A 44 9.10 -0.84 6.66
CA ILE A 44 9.36 -2.27 6.45
C ILE A 44 9.11 -2.68 4.99
N SER A 45 8.03 -2.20 4.38
CA SER A 45 7.75 -2.41 2.96
C SER A 45 8.89 -1.85 2.09
N GLY A 46 9.41 -0.66 2.40
CA GLY A 46 10.56 -0.06 1.73
C GLY A 46 11.79 -0.95 1.83
N TYR A 47 12.18 -1.32 3.05
CA TYR A 47 13.31 -2.22 3.32
C TYR A 47 13.22 -3.54 2.53
N LEU A 48 12.07 -4.22 2.60
CA LEU A 48 11.88 -5.50 1.94
C LEU A 48 12.07 -5.37 0.43
N ILE A 49 11.52 -4.32 -0.17
CA ILE A 49 11.54 -4.15 -1.62
C ILE A 49 12.91 -3.71 -2.11
N THR A 50 13.58 -2.83 -1.38
CA THR A 50 14.98 -2.51 -1.63
C THR A 50 15.86 -3.74 -1.53
N SER A 51 15.69 -4.59 -0.51
CA SER A 51 16.49 -5.81 -0.34
C SER A 51 16.27 -6.82 -1.48
N ILE A 52 15.04 -7.01 -1.93
CA ILE A 52 14.71 -7.90 -3.06
C ILE A 52 15.35 -7.38 -4.35
N VAL A 53 15.23 -6.08 -4.62
CA VAL A 53 15.81 -5.46 -5.82
C VAL A 53 17.32 -5.54 -5.79
N ALA A 54 17.96 -5.19 -4.66
CA ALA A 54 19.41 -5.26 -4.50
C ALA A 54 19.93 -6.69 -4.74
N HIS A 55 19.34 -7.67 -4.07
CA HIS A 55 19.72 -9.08 -4.19
C HIS A 55 19.52 -9.62 -5.61
N GLU A 56 18.37 -9.34 -6.25
CA GLU A 56 18.14 -9.77 -7.63
C GLU A 56 19.10 -9.09 -8.62
N LYS A 57 19.55 -7.86 -8.34
CA LYS A 57 20.55 -7.16 -9.16
C LYS A 57 21.95 -7.75 -8.99
N GLU A 58 22.36 -8.00 -7.75
CA GLU A 58 23.64 -8.66 -7.43
C GLU A 58 23.74 -10.04 -8.08
N SER A 59 22.65 -10.79 -8.11
CA SER A 59 22.60 -12.11 -8.74
C SER A 59 22.41 -12.06 -10.27
N GLY A 60 22.37 -10.87 -10.89
CA GLY A 60 22.10 -10.69 -12.33
C GLY A 60 20.71 -11.16 -12.79
N ALA A 61 19.78 -11.39 -11.86
CA ALA A 61 18.46 -11.96 -12.14
C ALA A 61 17.33 -10.91 -12.16
N PHE A 62 17.64 -9.65 -11.86
CA PHE A 62 16.65 -8.60 -11.78
C PHE A 62 15.96 -8.38 -13.13
N SER A 63 14.63 -8.36 -13.10
CA SER A 63 13.80 -8.01 -14.24
C SER A 63 12.64 -7.19 -13.74
N LEU A 64 12.57 -5.95 -14.23
CA LEU A 64 11.52 -5.00 -13.86
C LEU A 64 10.13 -5.55 -14.23
N ALA A 65 10.00 -6.19 -15.39
CA ALA A 65 8.75 -6.84 -15.81
C ALA A 65 8.34 -7.96 -14.83
N ARG A 66 9.26 -8.88 -14.48
CA ARG A 66 8.96 -9.96 -13.53
C ARG A 66 8.63 -9.43 -12.13
N PHE A 67 9.25 -8.33 -11.72
CA PHE A 67 8.96 -7.67 -10.45
C PHE A 67 7.51 -7.18 -10.41
N TYR A 68 7.06 -6.43 -11.43
CA TYR A 68 5.69 -5.93 -11.50
C TYR A 68 4.65 -7.04 -11.65
N GLN A 69 4.92 -8.05 -12.48
CA GLN A 69 4.01 -9.20 -12.65
C GLN A 69 3.66 -9.87 -11.32
N ARG A 70 4.66 -10.12 -10.46
CA ARG A 70 4.45 -10.76 -9.15
C ARG A 70 3.61 -9.90 -8.22
N ARG A 71 3.79 -8.58 -8.27
CA ARG A 71 3.04 -7.65 -7.43
C ARG A 71 1.60 -7.52 -7.88
N VAL A 72 1.40 -7.34 -9.17
CA VAL A 72 0.07 -7.29 -9.78
C VAL A 72 -0.71 -8.55 -9.45
N ALA A 73 -0.12 -9.74 -9.62
CA ALA A 73 -0.75 -11.01 -9.29
C ALA A 73 -1.05 -11.19 -7.79
N ARG A 74 -0.34 -10.47 -6.90
CA ARG A 74 -0.54 -10.56 -5.44
C ARG A 74 -1.54 -9.54 -4.91
N ILE A 75 -1.53 -8.31 -5.43
CA ILE A 75 -2.26 -7.16 -4.85
C ILE A 75 -3.59 -6.94 -5.56
N LEU A 76 -3.60 -6.90 -6.90
CA LEU A 76 -4.79 -6.51 -7.65
C LEU A 76 -6.01 -7.41 -7.42
N PRO A 77 -5.89 -8.75 -7.30
CA PRO A 77 -7.08 -9.59 -7.08
C PRO A 77 -7.83 -9.23 -5.80
N ALA A 78 -7.11 -9.10 -4.68
CA ALA A 78 -7.71 -8.72 -3.41
C ALA A 78 -8.25 -7.27 -3.46
N ALA A 79 -7.50 -6.36 -4.08
CA ALA A 79 -7.91 -4.96 -4.23
C ALA A 79 -9.22 -4.83 -5.03
N PHE A 80 -9.36 -5.54 -6.16
CA PHE A 80 -10.57 -5.49 -6.97
C PHE A 80 -11.77 -6.14 -6.27
N VAL A 81 -11.55 -7.24 -5.54
CA VAL A 81 -12.63 -7.87 -4.75
C VAL A 81 -13.17 -6.91 -3.71
N VAL A 82 -12.30 -6.24 -2.95
CA VAL A 82 -12.71 -5.28 -1.92
C VAL A 82 -13.39 -4.06 -2.55
N ILE A 83 -12.86 -3.52 -3.65
CA ILE A 83 -13.50 -2.40 -4.38
C ILE A 83 -14.89 -2.80 -4.85
N ALA A 84 -15.04 -3.96 -5.52
CA ALA A 84 -16.31 -4.42 -6.04
C ALA A 84 -17.33 -4.67 -4.92
N ALA A 85 -16.92 -5.35 -3.86
CA ALA A 85 -17.76 -5.59 -2.69
C ALA A 85 -18.21 -4.27 -2.03
N THR A 86 -17.31 -3.29 -1.93
CA THR A 86 -17.61 -1.98 -1.36
C THR A 86 -18.60 -1.21 -2.24
N LEU A 87 -18.40 -1.22 -3.56
CA LEU A 87 -19.35 -0.59 -4.51
C LEU A 87 -20.74 -1.19 -4.38
N VAL A 88 -20.85 -2.52 -4.35
CA VAL A 88 -22.15 -3.21 -4.15
C VAL A 88 -22.77 -2.85 -2.81
N ALA A 89 -22.00 -2.89 -1.72
CA ALA A 89 -22.50 -2.55 -0.38
C ALA A 89 -23.02 -1.11 -0.31
N THR A 90 -22.25 -0.14 -0.84
CA THR A 90 -22.69 1.27 -0.86
C THR A 90 -23.90 1.49 -1.74
N TRP A 91 -23.96 0.84 -2.91
CA TRP A 91 -25.12 0.96 -3.81
C TRP A 91 -26.43 0.48 -3.15
N LEU A 92 -26.36 -0.51 -2.26
CA LEU A 92 -27.52 -1.05 -1.54
C LEU A 92 -27.91 -0.25 -0.29
N SER A 93 -26.96 0.45 0.34
CA SER A 93 -27.15 1.00 1.70
C SER A 93 -27.00 2.52 1.81
N PHE A 94 -26.34 3.18 0.86
CA PHE A 94 -26.04 4.61 0.91
C PHE A 94 -26.99 5.43 0.04
N THR A 95 -26.97 6.76 0.23
CA THR A 95 -27.65 7.69 -0.68
C THR A 95 -27.00 7.66 -2.07
N VAL A 96 -27.72 8.16 -3.09
CA VAL A 96 -27.18 8.27 -4.46
C VAL A 96 -25.90 9.12 -4.49
N THR A 97 -25.87 10.20 -3.72
CA THR A 97 -24.71 11.11 -3.63
C THR A 97 -23.49 10.40 -3.03
N ASP A 98 -23.66 9.69 -1.91
CA ASP A 98 -22.56 9.00 -1.23
C ASP A 98 -22.06 7.79 -2.02
N SER A 99 -22.97 7.08 -2.69
CA SER A 99 -22.63 5.99 -3.62
C SER A 99 -21.81 6.50 -4.81
N SER A 100 -22.20 7.64 -5.39
CA SER A 100 -21.44 8.28 -6.48
C SER A 100 -20.03 8.70 -6.02
N SER A 101 -19.92 9.26 -4.81
CA SER A 101 -18.63 9.62 -4.20
C SER A 101 -17.73 8.39 -3.95
N THR A 102 -18.33 7.27 -3.55
CA THR A 102 -17.65 5.97 -3.44
C THR A 102 -17.13 5.50 -4.80
N GLY A 103 -17.93 5.65 -5.87
CA GLY A 103 -17.51 5.39 -7.25
C GLY A 103 -16.26 6.18 -7.65
N ALA A 104 -16.21 7.48 -7.33
CA ALA A 104 -15.02 8.29 -7.57
C ALA A 104 -13.82 7.81 -6.73
N GLY A 105 -14.05 7.33 -5.50
CA GLY A 105 -13.03 6.66 -4.67
C GLY A 105 -12.50 5.38 -5.31
N ALA A 106 -13.37 4.56 -5.87
CA ALA A 106 -13.00 3.33 -6.56
C ALA A 106 -12.13 3.61 -7.79
N VAL A 107 -12.52 4.58 -8.62
CA VAL A 107 -11.70 4.99 -9.78
C VAL A 107 -10.31 5.44 -9.33
N ALA A 108 -10.24 6.31 -8.31
CA ALA A 108 -8.97 6.77 -7.77
C ALA A 108 -8.13 5.61 -7.20
N ALA A 109 -8.74 4.64 -6.51
CA ALA A 109 -8.07 3.47 -5.99
C ALA A 109 -7.50 2.57 -7.10
N VAL A 110 -8.26 2.31 -8.17
CA VAL A 110 -7.81 1.50 -9.32
C VAL A 110 -6.64 2.17 -10.06
N LEU A 111 -6.63 3.50 -10.12
CA LEU A 111 -5.56 4.27 -10.75
C LEU A 111 -4.36 4.50 -9.81
N SER A 112 -4.38 3.94 -8.60
CA SER A 112 -3.37 4.18 -7.56
C SER A 112 -3.21 5.67 -7.21
N MET A 113 -4.32 6.43 -7.24
CA MET A 113 -4.40 7.88 -7.01
C MET A 113 -5.33 8.26 -5.83
N ALA A 114 -5.72 7.30 -4.99
CA ALA A 114 -6.63 7.57 -3.89
C ALA A 114 -6.06 8.59 -2.89
N ASN A 115 -4.75 8.54 -2.62
CA ASN A 115 -4.07 9.52 -1.77
C ASN A 115 -4.21 10.96 -2.29
N VAL A 116 -4.08 11.15 -3.61
CA VAL A 116 -4.20 12.47 -4.24
C VAL A 116 -5.65 12.96 -4.17
N LYS A 117 -6.62 12.11 -4.52
CA LYS A 117 -8.05 12.42 -4.43
C LYS A 117 -8.41 12.92 -3.03
N PHE A 118 -8.06 12.15 -1.99
CA PHE A 118 -8.46 12.47 -0.63
C PHE A 118 -7.72 13.68 -0.06
N ALA A 119 -6.45 13.87 -0.43
CA ALA A 119 -5.70 15.08 -0.06
C ALA A 119 -6.33 16.37 -0.65
N MET A 120 -6.90 16.30 -1.86
CA MET A 120 -7.59 17.44 -2.48
C MET A 120 -8.94 17.78 -1.81
N GLN A 121 -9.48 16.89 -0.97
CA GLN A 121 -10.76 17.08 -0.30
C GLN A 121 -10.63 17.69 1.12
N GLY A 122 -9.41 17.96 1.59
CA GLY A 122 -9.14 18.62 2.88
C GLY A 122 -8.20 17.84 3.78
N ASP A 123 -8.31 18.05 5.10
CA ASP A 123 -7.49 17.35 6.09
C ASP A 123 -7.89 15.88 6.19
N TYR A 124 -7.11 15.03 5.51
CA TYR A 124 -7.29 13.59 5.41
C TYR A 124 -7.57 12.92 6.76
N PHE A 125 -6.84 13.28 7.82
CA PHE A 125 -6.97 12.66 9.15
C PHE A 125 -8.25 13.06 9.90
N LYS A 126 -8.98 14.05 9.38
CA LYS A 126 -10.27 14.51 9.89
C LYS A 126 -11.46 14.06 9.03
N MET A 127 -11.20 13.41 7.89
CA MET A 127 -12.26 12.90 7.03
C MET A 127 -13.00 11.75 7.72
N SER A 128 -14.33 11.81 7.74
CA SER A 128 -15.14 10.72 8.32
C SER A 128 -15.09 9.48 7.41
N PRO A 129 -14.65 8.31 7.93
CA PRO A 129 -14.70 7.05 7.18
C PRO A 129 -16.12 6.68 6.74
N ASP A 130 -17.13 7.09 7.52
CA ASP A 130 -18.54 6.81 7.25
C ASP A 130 -19.00 7.37 5.89
N ALA A 131 -18.36 8.45 5.43
CA ALA A 131 -18.65 9.09 4.15
C ALA A 131 -17.76 8.59 3.00
N GLN A 132 -16.65 7.87 3.28
CA GLN A 132 -15.69 7.39 2.27
C GLN A 132 -15.20 5.96 2.58
N PRO A 133 -15.98 4.92 2.26
CA PRO A 133 -15.65 3.53 2.60
C PRO A 133 -14.32 3.01 2.03
N LEU A 134 -13.86 3.61 0.92
CA LEU A 134 -12.58 3.30 0.27
C LEU A 134 -11.41 4.19 0.74
N LEU A 135 -11.58 4.96 1.82
CA LEU A 135 -10.56 5.90 2.30
C LEU A 135 -9.20 5.22 2.50
N HIS A 136 -9.19 4.01 3.06
CA HIS A 136 -7.99 3.22 3.38
C HIS A 136 -7.07 2.91 2.17
N TYR A 137 -7.56 3.00 0.92
CA TYR A 137 -6.77 2.81 -0.30
C TYR A 137 -5.72 3.90 -0.53
N TRP A 138 -5.77 5.02 0.18
CA TRP A 138 -4.74 6.07 0.11
C TRP A 138 -3.33 5.50 0.34
N SER A 139 -3.18 4.63 1.35
CA SER A 139 -1.89 4.08 1.77
C SER A 139 -1.35 3.12 0.72
N LEU A 140 -2.24 2.28 0.18
CA LEU A 140 -1.91 1.38 -0.93
C LEU A 140 -1.51 2.16 -2.18
N SER A 141 -2.22 3.25 -2.52
CA SER A 141 -1.89 4.11 -3.66
C SER A 141 -0.50 4.73 -3.54
N LEU A 142 -0.15 5.25 -2.36
CA LEU A 142 1.21 5.75 -2.08
C LEU A 142 2.27 4.65 -2.19
N GLU A 143 1.97 3.47 -1.65
CA GLU A 143 2.87 2.32 -1.70
C GLU A 143 3.10 1.86 -3.15
N GLU A 144 2.06 1.83 -3.98
CA GLU A 144 2.15 1.52 -5.41
C GLU A 144 2.93 2.58 -6.19
N GLN A 145 2.73 3.87 -5.89
CA GLN A 145 3.53 4.96 -6.47
C GLN A 145 5.02 4.79 -6.15
N PHE A 146 5.35 4.46 -4.88
CA PHE A 146 6.72 4.14 -4.48
C PHE A 146 7.26 2.93 -5.24
N TYR A 147 6.46 1.88 -5.43
CA TYR A 147 6.83 0.67 -6.17
C TYR A 147 6.95 0.88 -7.67
N LEU A 148 6.30 1.88 -8.24
CA LEU A 148 6.51 2.28 -9.63
C LEU A 148 7.79 3.09 -9.77
N PHE A 149 8.05 4.00 -8.84
CA PHE A 149 9.19 4.90 -8.92
C PHE A 149 10.52 4.22 -8.56
N PHE A 150 10.64 3.62 -7.38
CA PHE A 150 11.92 3.17 -6.84
C PHE A 150 12.57 2.04 -7.66
N PRO A 151 11.88 0.93 -8.00
CA PRO A 151 12.44 -0.14 -8.83
C PRO A 151 12.80 0.34 -10.23
N SER A 152 11.99 1.20 -10.84
CA SER A 152 12.27 1.77 -12.17
C SER A 152 13.51 2.67 -12.14
N TRP A 153 13.61 3.55 -11.15
CA TRP A 153 14.80 4.38 -10.92
C TRP A 153 16.04 3.53 -10.66
N SER A 154 15.91 2.48 -9.83
CA SER A 154 17.00 1.56 -9.54
C SER A 154 17.42 0.72 -10.75
N ALA A 155 16.52 0.45 -11.70
CA ALA A 155 16.85 -0.28 -12.92
C ALA A 155 17.77 0.53 -13.83
N VAL A 156 17.57 1.85 -13.88
CA VAL A 156 18.35 2.79 -14.70
C VAL A 156 19.74 3.07 -14.10
N ARG A 157 19.88 3.05 -12.77
CA ARG A 157 21.18 3.22 -12.12
C ARG A 157 21.89 1.87 -11.94
N GLY A 158 23.06 1.72 -12.59
CA GLY A 158 23.99 0.62 -12.34
C GLY A 158 24.26 0.45 -10.84
N ALA A 159 24.54 -0.77 -10.40
CA ALA A 159 24.60 -1.20 -9.00
C ALA A 159 25.59 -0.40 -8.12
N SER A 160 25.14 0.75 -7.62
CA SER A 160 25.89 1.59 -6.66
C SER A 160 25.09 1.84 -5.39
N LEU A 161 24.41 0.81 -4.89
CA LEU A 161 23.92 0.78 -3.52
C LEU A 161 24.78 -0.21 -2.72
N THR A 162 26.10 -0.03 -2.77
CA THR A 162 27.00 -0.59 -1.76
C THR A 162 26.68 0.12 -0.46
N LEU A 163 25.82 -0.48 0.37
CA LEU A 163 25.78 -0.16 1.79
C LEU A 163 27.17 -0.50 2.32
N ALA A 164 27.96 0.52 2.62
CA ALA A 164 29.28 0.35 3.22
C ALA A 164 29.12 -0.49 4.50
N PRO A 165 29.95 -1.52 4.72
CA PRO A 165 29.94 -2.24 5.98
C PRO A 165 30.41 -1.29 7.09
N GLY A 166 29.53 -1.06 8.06
CA GLY A 166 29.88 -0.45 9.35
C GLY A 166 30.32 -1.51 10.34
#